data_AF-A0ABD4RT83-F1
#
_entry.id   AF-A0ABD4RT83-F1
#
_cell.length_a   1.000
_cell.length_b   1.000
_cell.length_c   1.000
_cell.angle_alpha   90.00
_cell.angle_beta   90.00
_cell.angle_gamma   90.00
#
_symmetry.space_group_name_H-M   'P 1'
#
loop_
_entity.id
_entity.type
_entity.pdbx_description
1 polymer ?
#
loop_
_entity_poly.entity_id
_entity_poly.type
_entity_poly.pdbx_seq_one_letter_code
_entity_poly.pdbx_strand_id
1 'polypeptide(L)'
;GAASAQNDMPIILTNENSNITEINDLFKDKKIDKSYIIGGEYTVSKNIENKLKNPQRISGSTRNETNAKVIKEFYKDSNINNLYVAKNGINKQDDLIDGLSVGVLAGKTKSPVILVGNLLDYSQKELFKTMRFKSVTQIGGNGNENSFKQIKEIA
;
A
#
# COMPACT_ATOMS: atom_id res chain seq x y z
N GLY A 1 0.25 3.30 -4.68
CA GLY A 1 0.39 4.75 -4.89
C GLY A 1 1.68 5.26 -4.29
N ALA A 2 1.68 5.66 -3.02
CA ALA A 2 2.82 6.35 -2.39
C ALA A 2 4.17 5.66 -2.56
N ALA A 3 4.27 4.36 -2.27
CA ALA A 3 5.53 3.62 -2.39
C ALA A 3 6.06 3.57 -3.84
N SER A 4 5.19 3.41 -4.83
CA SER A 4 5.62 3.36 -6.23
C SER A 4 6.03 4.74 -6.73
N ALA A 5 5.29 5.79 -6.34
CA ALA A 5 5.64 7.18 -6.65
C ALA A 5 6.96 7.63 -5.99
N GLN A 6 7.26 7.14 -4.77
CA GLN A 6 8.53 7.42 -4.09
C GLN A 6 9.74 6.76 -4.77
N ASN A 7 9.55 5.57 -5.34
CA ASN A 7 10.62 4.74 -5.89
C ASN A 7 10.67 4.73 -7.42
N ASP A 8 9.96 5.65 -8.09
CA ASP A 8 9.85 5.74 -9.55
C ASP A 8 9.46 4.41 -10.22
N MET A 9 8.57 3.65 -9.56
CA MET A 9 8.10 2.35 -10.03
C MET A 9 6.75 2.48 -10.76
N PRO A 10 6.59 1.92 -11.96
CA PRO A 10 5.28 1.86 -12.61
C PRO A 10 4.34 0.88 -11.87
N ILE A 11 3.04 1.24 -11.82
CA ILE A 11 1.97 0.32 -11.40
C ILE A 11 1.34 -0.26 -12.66
N ILE A 12 1.28 -1.59 -12.75
CA ILE A 12 0.59 -2.30 -13.83
C ILE A 12 -0.60 -3.02 -13.22
N LEU A 13 -1.76 -2.84 -13.85
CA LEU A 13 -3.00 -3.47 -13.44
C LEU A 13 -3.14 -4.80 -14.16
N THR A 14 -3.56 -5.82 -13.41
CA THR A 14 -3.82 -7.18 -13.92
C THR A 14 -4.93 -7.80 -13.06
N ASN A 15 -5.49 -8.91 -13.53
CA ASN A 15 -6.46 -9.71 -12.81
C ASN A 15 -6.05 -11.19 -12.87
N GLU A 16 -6.76 -12.05 -12.16
CA GLU A 16 -6.45 -13.47 -12.01
C GLU A 16 -6.35 -14.23 -13.35
N ASN A 17 -7.10 -13.77 -14.36
CA ASN A 17 -7.27 -14.38 -15.67
C ASN A 17 -6.49 -13.67 -16.79
N SER A 18 -5.71 -12.63 -16.47
CA SER A 18 -5.03 -11.81 -17.48
C SER A 18 -4.01 -12.65 -18.24
N ASN A 19 -4.11 -12.66 -19.57
CA ASN A 19 -3.10 -13.28 -20.41
C ASN A 19 -1.89 -12.34 -20.52
N ILE A 20 -0.83 -12.66 -19.77
CA ILE A 20 0.41 -11.87 -19.67
C ILE A 20 1.19 -11.68 -20.97
N THR A 21 0.76 -12.21 -22.12
CA THR A 21 1.46 -11.93 -23.39
C THR A 21 1.73 -10.43 -23.57
N GLU A 22 0.78 -9.56 -23.24
CA GLU A 22 0.95 -8.10 -23.26
C GLU A 22 1.96 -7.58 -22.21
N ILE A 23 1.98 -8.19 -21.02
CA ILE A 23 2.90 -7.83 -19.93
C ILE A 23 4.34 -8.26 -20.26
N ASN A 24 4.53 -9.42 -20.89
CA ASN A 24 5.85 -9.87 -21.35
C ASN A 24 6.41 -8.94 -22.43
N ASP A 25 5.57 -8.51 -23.36
CA ASP A 25 5.96 -7.57 -24.40
C ASP A 25 6.30 -6.18 -23.83
N LEU A 26 5.56 -5.72 -22.81
CA LEU A 26 5.85 -4.47 -22.09
C LEU A 26 7.26 -4.45 -21.48
N PHE A 27 7.79 -5.62 -21.14
CA PHE A 27 9.02 -5.80 -20.38
C PHE A 27 10.20 -6.36 -21.18
N LYS A 28 9.96 -6.80 -22.42
CA LYS A 28 10.94 -7.53 -23.24
C LYS A 28 12.30 -6.81 -23.36
N ASP A 29 12.26 -5.48 -23.47
CA ASP A 29 13.46 -4.64 -23.63
C ASP A 29 13.79 -3.82 -22.38
N LYS A 30 13.18 -4.15 -21.22
CA LYS A 30 13.40 -3.44 -19.96
C LYS A 30 14.29 -4.27 -19.04
N LYS A 31 15.27 -3.61 -18.42
CA LYS A 31 16.04 -4.22 -17.32
C LYS A 31 15.20 -4.15 -16.06
N ILE A 32 14.65 -5.29 -15.65
CA ILE A 32 13.83 -5.43 -14.45
C ILE A 32 14.59 -6.29 -13.45
N ASP A 33 15.04 -5.66 -12.37
CA ASP A 33 15.80 -6.33 -11.33
C ASP A 33 14.90 -6.98 -10.27
N LYS A 34 13.71 -6.41 -10.04
CA LYS A 34 12.74 -6.90 -9.06
C LYS A 34 11.32 -6.53 -9.45
N SER A 35 10.38 -7.43 -9.17
CA SER A 35 8.95 -7.20 -9.36
C SER A 35 8.22 -7.37 -8.04
N TYR A 36 7.20 -6.55 -7.80
CA TYR A 36 6.36 -6.65 -6.60
C TYR A 36 4.93 -6.94 -7.00
N ILE A 37 4.32 -7.93 -6.34
CA ILE A 37 2.91 -8.27 -6.52
C ILE A 37 2.17 -7.83 -5.27
N ILE A 38 1.18 -6.94 -5.43
CA ILE A 38 0.35 -6.48 -4.32
C ILE A 38 -0.99 -7.19 -4.40
N GLY A 39 -1.25 -8.11 -3.47
CA GLY A 39 -2.46 -8.93 -3.45
C GLY A 39 -2.20 -10.44 -3.43
N GLY A 40 -3.20 -11.19 -2.96
CA GLY A 40 -3.14 -12.64 -2.85
C GLY A 40 -3.24 -13.34 -4.22
N GLU A 41 -3.13 -14.67 -4.20
CA GLU A 41 -3.19 -15.48 -5.43
C GLU A 41 -4.56 -15.42 -6.13
N TYR A 42 -5.63 -15.16 -5.37
CA TYR A 42 -6.97 -14.95 -5.93
C TYR A 42 -7.09 -13.66 -6.75
N THR A 43 -6.30 -12.63 -6.45
CA THR A 43 -6.31 -11.36 -7.19
C THR A 43 -5.27 -11.33 -8.31
N VAL A 44 -4.13 -12.00 -8.09
CA VAL A 44 -3.03 -12.11 -9.05
C VAL A 44 -2.48 -13.52 -8.97
N SER A 45 -2.80 -14.35 -9.96
CA SER A 45 -2.54 -15.79 -9.92
C SER A 45 -1.04 -16.13 -9.85
N LYS A 46 -0.72 -17.37 -9.41
CA LYS A 46 0.67 -17.86 -9.41
C LYS A 46 1.26 -17.95 -10.83
N ASN A 47 0.41 -18.20 -11.83
CA ASN A 47 0.79 -18.17 -13.24
C ASN A 47 1.31 -16.79 -13.66
N ILE A 48 0.76 -15.72 -13.09
CA ILE A 48 1.24 -14.36 -13.32
C ILE A 48 2.59 -14.15 -12.67
N GLU A 49 2.69 -14.52 -11.39
CA GLU A 49 3.93 -14.42 -10.62
C GLU A 49 5.13 -15.08 -11.32
N ASN A 50 4.93 -16.30 -11.84
CA ASN A 50 5.99 -17.08 -12.49
C ASN A 50 6.54 -16.45 -13.79
N LYS A 51 5.84 -15.45 -14.35
CA LYS A 51 6.27 -14.74 -15.56
C LYS A 51 7.05 -13.45 -15.24
N LEU A 52 7.04 -13.01 -13.98
CA LEU A 52 7.72 -11.79 -13.55
C LEU A 52 9.20 -12.07 -13.19
N LYS A 53 10.04 -11.04 -13.31
CA LYS A 53 11.45 -11.11 -12.89
C LYS A 53 11.57 -10.87 -11.39
N ASN A 54 12.21 -11.80 -10.68
CA ASN A 54 12.45 -11.76 -9.23
C ASN A 54 11.22 -11.29 -8.43
N PRO A 55 10.07 -11.99 -8.54
CA PRO A 55 8.83 -11.55 -7.93
C PRO A 55 8.88 -11.66 -6.40
N GLN A 56 8.37 -10.63 -5.73
CA GLN A 56 8.05 -10.66 -4.31
C GLN A 56 6.57 -10.31 -4.10
N ARG A 57 5.81 -11.27 -3.58
CA ARG A 57 4.40 -11.06 -3.25
C ARG A 57 4.25 -10.43 -1.87
N ILE A 58 3.41 -9.40 -1.79
CA ILE A 58 3.00 -8.72 -0.57
C ILE A 58 1.47 -8.81 -0.49
N SER A 59 0.98 -9.61 0.44
CA SER A 59 -0.45 -9.86 0.61
C SER A 59 -0.81 -10.07 2.07
N GLY A 60 -2.04 -9.72 2.41
CA GLY A 60 -2.70 -10.07 3.66
C GLY A 60 -4.14 -10.51 3.38
N SER A 61 -4.83 -10.99 4.40
CA SER A 61 -6.23 -11.45 4.31
C SER A 61 -7.19 -10.28 4.10
N THR A 62 -6.77 -9.06 4.46
CA THR A 62 -7.56 -7.84 4.27
C THR A 62 -6.74 -6.76 3.57
N ARG A 63 -7.44 -5.72 3.09
CA ARG A 63 -6.82 -4.53 2.52
C ARG A 63 -5.92 -3.80 3.52
N ASN A 64 -6.34 -3.75 4.78
CA ASN A 64 -5.58 -3.15 5.87
C ASN A 64 -4.29 -3.93 6.14
N GLU A 65 -4.35 -5.26 6.21
CA GLU A 65 -3.18 -6.10 6.44
C GLU A 65 -2.19 -6.03 5.26
N THR A 66 -2.71 -6.07 4.03
CA THR A 66 -1.88 -5.88 2.84
C THR A 66 -1.21 -4.50 2.87
N ASN A 67 -1.96 -3.44 3.19
CA ASN A 67 -1.42 -2.10 3.32
C ASN A 67 -0.35 -2.01 4.43
N ALA A 68 -0.55 -2.65 5.57
CA ALA A 68 0.44 -2.66 6.65
C ALA A 68 1.74 -3.35 6.22
N LYS A 69 1.65 -4.49 5.52
CA LYS A 69 2.82 -5.18 4.95
C LYS A 69 3.52 -4.36 3.87
N VAL A 70 2.78 -3.64 3.02
CA VAL A 70 3.36 -2.69 2.05
C VAL A 70 4.14 -1.58 2.78
N ILE A 71 3.59 -1.01 3.85
CA ILE A 71 4.30 0.02 4.63
C ILE A 71 5.61 -0.56 5.19
N LYS A 72 5.56 -1.73 5.83
CA LYS A 72 6.75 -2.39 6.37
C LYS A 72 7.79 -2.75 5.30
N GLU A 73 7.35 -3.02 4.07
CA GLU A 73 8.28 -3.34 2.99
C GLU A 73 9.00 -2.11 2.44
N PHE A 74 8.28 -1.01 2.19
CA PHE A 74 8.85 0.13 1.47
C PHE A 74 9.36 1.26 2.36
N TYR A 75 8.99 1.26 3.65
CA TYR A 75 9.41 2.28 4.61
C TYR A 75 10.19 1.58 5.72
N LYS A 76 11.52 1.50 5.56
CA LYS A 76 12.41 0.78 6.48
C LYS A 76 12.90 1.62 7.65
N ASP A 77 12.82 2.95 7.53
CA ASP A 77 13.20 3.85 8.60
C ASP A 77 12.24 3.73 9.78
N SER A 78 12.79 3.66 10.99
CA SER A 78 11.99 3.66 12.22
C SER A 78 11.42 5.03 12.55
N ASN A 79 11.98 6.11 12.01
CA ASN A 79 11.55 7.49 12.24
C ASN A 79 11.12 8.15 10.92
N ILE A 80 9.82 8.28 10.72
CA ILE A 80 9.24 8.82 9.49
C ILE A 80 8.65 10.21 9.77
N ASN A 81 8.82 11.12 8.81
CA ASN A 81 8.38 12.50 9.00
C ASN A 81 6.86 12.66 9.11
N ASN A 82 6.08 11.93 8.31
CA ASN A 82 4.62 12.02 8.34
C ASN A 82 3.97 10.66 8.05
N LEU A 83 2.76 10.47 8.56
CA LEU A 83 1.85 9.38 8.21
C LEU A 83 0.54 9.96 7.69
N TYR A 84 0.16 9.61 6.47
CA TYR A 84 -1.15 9.97 5.93
C TYR A 84 -2.17 8.88 6.26
N VAL A 85 -3.32 9.28 6.82
CA VAL A 85 -4.39 8.36 7.24
C VAL A 85 -5.60 8.54 6.34
N ALA A 86 -5.96 7.51 5.57
CA ALA A 86 -7.10 7.54 4.65
C ALA A 86 -8.06 6.37 4.92
N LYS A 87 -9.32 6.49 4.49
CA LYS A 87 -10.30 5.41 4.62
C LYS A 87 -9.88 4.18 3.81
N ASN A 88 -10.10 3.01 4.37
CA ASN A 88 -9.76 1.77 3.70
C ASN A 88 -10.73 1.37 2.60
N GLY A 89 -11.94 1.93 2.52
CA GLY A 89 -12.95 1.60 1.52
C GLY A 89 -13.46 0.16 1.54
N ILE A 90 -13.39 -0.53 2.69
CA ILE A 90 -13.99 -1.86 2.86
C ILE A 90 -15.53 -1.77 2.80
N ASN A 91 -16.11 -0.73 3.40
CA ASN A 91 -17.56 -0.52 3.42
C ASN A 91 -18.07 0.09 2.10
N LYS A 92 -17.31 1.02 1.52
CA LYS A 92 -17.63 1.69 0.24
C LYS A 92 -16.35 1.89 -0.56
N GLN A 93 -16.28 1.31 -1.76
CA GLN A 93 -15.05 1.36 -2.57
C GLN A 93 -14.65 2.80 -2.96
N ASP A 94 -15.62 3.68 -3.17
CA ASP A 94 -15.38 5.10 -3.50
C ASP A 94 -14.59 5.85 -2.42
N ASP A 95 -14.60 5.35 -1.17
CA ASP A 95 -13.79 5.95 -0.09
C ASP A 95 -12.28 5.81 -0.32
N LEU A 96 -11.84 5.00 -1.28
CA LEU A 96 -10.43 4.92 -1.69
C LEU A 96 -9.94 6.17 -2.43
N ILE A 97 -10.83 7.06 -2.88
CA ILE A 97 -10.44 8.27 -3.62
C ILE A 97 -9.53 9.19 -2.80
N ASP A 98 -9.74 9.23 -1.47
CA ASP A 98 -8.90 9.94 -0.51
C ASP A 98 -7.48 9.37 -0.50
N GLY A 99 -7.34 8.05 -0.44
CA GLY A 99 -6.05 7.36 -0.48
C GLY A 99 -5.34 7.48 -1.82
N LEU A 100 -6.09 7.49 -2.92
CA LEU A 100 -5.55 7.67 -4.27
C LEU A 100 -5.02 9.10 -4.45
N SER A 101 -5.81 10.11 -4.08
CA SER A 101 -5.47 11.52 -4.26
C SER A 101 -4.23 11.93 -3.45
N VAL A 102 -4.10 11.48 -2.19
CA VAL A 102 -2.93 11.80 -1.37
C VAL A 102 -1.66 11.03 -1.82
N GLY A 103 -1.80 9.96 -2.59
CA GLY A 103 -0.69 9.08 -2.96
C GLY A 103 0.51 9.80 -3.59
N VAL A 104 0.26 10.84 -4.40
CA VAL A 104 1.32 11.63 -5.05
C VAL A 104 2.07 12.49 -4.03
N LEU A 105 1.35 13.19 -3.14
CA LEU A 105 1.95 13.97 -2.07
C LEU A 105 2.77 13.08 -1.13
N ALA A 106 2.19 11.95 -0.74
CA ALA A 106 2.84 10.96 0.11
C ALA A 106 4.14 10.41 -0.49
N GLY A 107 4.16 10.13 -1.80
CA GLY A 107 5.37 9.77 -2.53
C GLY A 107 6.42 10.89 -2.48
N LYS A 108 6.02 12.14 -2.74
CA LYS A 108 6.90 13.32 -2.72
C LYS A 108 7.52 13.57 -1.32
N THR A 109 6.75 13.38 -0.25
CA THR A 109 7.22 13.58 1.13
C THR A 109 7.84 12.33 1.75
N LYS A 110 8.02 11.26 0.96
CA LYS A 110 8.55 9.97 1.41
C LYS A 110 7.82 9.43 2.65
N SER A 111 6.50 9.51 2.62
CA SER A 111 5.62 9.23 3.76
C SER A 111 4.60 8.16 3.39
N PRO A 112 4.33 7.17 4.25
CA PRO A 112 3.34 6.15 3.99
C PRO A 112 1.90 6.70 4.04
N VAL A 113 1.02 5.99 3.35
CA VAL A 113 -0.44 6.12 3.48
C VAL A 113 -0.96 4.86 4.16
N ILE A 114 -1.51 5.00 5.36
CA ILE A 114 -2.21 3.91 6.06
C ILE A 114 -3.71 3.96 5.75
N LEU A 115 -4.25 2.81 5.37
CA LEU A 115 -5.67 2.62 5.06
C LEU A 115 -6.40 2.07 6.28
N VAL A 116 -7.30 2.85 6.87
CA VAL A 116 -7.97 2.48 8.13
C VAL A 116 -9.48 2.40 7.99
N GLY A 117 -10.11 1.56 8.81
CA GLY A 117 -11.54 1.63 9.08
C GLY A 117 -11.83 2.53 10.27
N ASN A 118 -12.95 2.29 10.95
CA ASN A 118 -13.28 3.00 12.19
C ASN A 118 -12.31 2.67 13.34
N LEU A 119 -11.71 1.48 13.35
CA LEU A 119 -10.72 1.05 14.33
C LEU A 119 -9.49 0.46 13.62
N LEU A 120 -8.33 0.53 14.27
CA LEU A 120 -7.11 -0.15 13.81
C LEU A 120 -7.21 -1.66 14.04
N ASP A 121 -6.81 -2.44 13.04
CA ASP A 121 -6.64 -3.87 13.22
C ASP A 121 -5.28 -4.22 13.88
N TYR A 122 -5.10 -5.50 14.20
CA TYR A 122 -3.88 -5.99 14.84
C TYR A 122 -2.62 -5.69 14.01
N SER A 123 -2.65 -5.95 12.70
CA SER A 123 -1.50 -5.75 11.81
C SER A 123 -1.06 -4.28 11.76
N GLN A 124 -2.01 -3.36 11.86
CA GLN A 124 -1.77 -1.93 11.90
C GLN A 124 -1.18 -1.50 13.24
N LYS A 125 -1.68 -2.03 14.35
CA LYS A 125 -1.10 -1.78 15.69
C LYS A 125 0.34 -2.27 15.78
N GLU A 126 0.68 -3.40 15.16
CA GLU A 126 2.06 -3.89 15.11
C GLU A 126 3.03 -2.92 14.41
N LEU A 127 2.59 -2.17 13.39
CA LEU A 127 3.44 -1.17 12.75
C LEU A 127 3.93 -0.12 13.76
N PHE A 128 3.02 0.40 14.58
CA PHE A 128 3.31 1.40 15.60
C PHE A 128 4.17 0.87 16.75
N LYS A 129 4.44 -0.44 16.85
CA LYS A 129 5.46 -0.96 17.77
C LYS A 129 6.88 -0.73 17.25
N THR A 130 7.06 -0.68 15.93
CA THR A 130 8.37 -0.66 15.26
C THR A 130 8.69 0.66 14.56
N MET A 131 7.68 1.51 14.35
CA MET A 131 7.80 2.76 13.61
C MET A 131 7.25 3.93 14.44
N ARG A 132 7.85 5.10 14.29
CA ARG A 132 7.46 6.37 14.91
C ARG A 132 7.26 7.42 13.84
N PHE A 133 6.25 8.27 14.04
CA PHE A 133 5.87 9.29 13.07
C PHE A 133 5.90 10.68 13.71
N LYS A 134 6.68 11.60 13.15
CA LYS A 134 6.77 12.97 13.70
C LYS A 134 5.46 13.73 13.57
N SER A 135 4.72 13.49 12.50
CA SER A 135 3.37 14.02 12.30
C SER A 135 2.43 12.97 11.72
N VAL A 136 1.14 13.19 11.91
CA VAL A 136 0.07 12.35 11.38
C VAL A 136 -0.96 13.28 10.75
N THR A 137 -1.30 13.03 9.49
CA THR A 137 -2.21 13.86 8.70
C THR A 137 -3.43 13.02 8.30
N GLN A 138 -4.61 13.43 8.76
CA GLN A 138 -5.87 12.82 8.32
C GLN A 138 -6.23 13.32 6.92
N ILE A 139 -6.62 12.40 6.04
CA ILE A 139 -7.13 12.69 4.70
C ILE A 139 -8.60 12.29 4.66
N GLY A 140 -9.43 13.22 4.18
CA GLY A 140 -10.88 13.06 4.16
C GLY A 140 -11.50 13.03 5.56
N GLY A 141 -12.62 12.34 5.68
CA GLY A 141 -13.39 12.20 6.93
C GLY A 141 -14.59 11.26 6.76
N ASN A 142 -15.44 11.23 7.78
CA ASN A 142 -16.64 10.41 7.92
C ASN A 142 -16.34 8.90 7.88
N GLY A 143 -15.43 8.43 8.74
CA GLY A 143 -15.16 6.99 8.90
C GLY A 143 -13.74 6.61 9.31
N ASN A 144 -12.82 7.57 9.44
CA ASN A 144 -11.44 7.34 9.88
C ASN A 144 -11.04 8.11 11.15
N GLU A 145 -11.96 8.86 11.77
CA GLU A 145 -11.69 9.76 12.91
C GLU A 145 -11.24 8.98 14.15
N ASN A 146 -11.90 7.87 14.46
CA ASN A 146 -11.59 7.08 15.65
C ASN A 146 -10.23 6.38 15.51
N SER A 147 -9.93 5.84 14.33
CA SER A 147 -8.58 5.34 14.02
C SER A 147 -7.55 6.45 14.06
N PHE A 148 -7.84 7.64 13.52
CA PHE A 148 -6.91 8.77 13.56
C PHE A 148 -6.59 9.21 14.99
N LYS A 149 -7.61 9.29 15.87
CA LYS A 149 -7.43 9.56 17.31
C LYS A 149 -6.54 8.50 17.96
N GLN A 150 -6.82 7.22 17.73
CA GLN A 150 -5.97 6.12 18.24
C GLN A 150 -4.54 6.23 17.75
N ILE A 151 -4.33 6.52 16.46
CA ILE A 151 -2.98 6.71 15.89
C ILE A 151 -2.26 7.86 16.61
N LYS A 152 -2.94 8.99 16.84
CA LYS A 152 -2.34 10.14 17.53
C LYS A 152 -1.87 9.83 18.95
N GLU A 153 -2.44 8.82 19.60
CA GLU A 153 -2.05 8.37 20.94
C GLU A 153 -0.85 7.40 20.92
N ILE A 154 -0.60 6.72 19.80
CA ILE A 154 0.39 5.63 19.71
C ILE A 154 1.54 5.86 18.71
N ALA A 155 1.45 6.88 17.86
CA ALA A 155 2.37 7.15 16.74
C ALA A 155 3.65 7.90 17.13
#